data_AF-A0A767UMD4-F1
#
_entry.id   AF-A0A767UMD4-F1
#
_cell.length_a   1.000
_cell.length_b   1.000
_cell.length_c   1.000
_cell.angle_alpha   90.00
_cell.angle_beta   90.00
_cell.angle_gamma   90.00
#
_symmetry.space_group_name_H-M   'P 1'
#
loop_
_entity.id
_entity.type
_entity.pdbx_description
1 polymer ?
#
loop_
_entity_poly.entity_id
_entity_poly.type
_entity_poly.pdbx_seq_one_letter_code
_entity_poly.pdbx_strand_id
1 'polypeptide(L)'
;MNDLISAAYSERLRRVCDHIERHLDEPLSIEALSRMAHSSPFHFHRQFTTWSGLPLYRYIQWLRLRRASWRLAFNPQDKVIDIALDAGFQNPESFTRAFKTAFGQSPRRFRQSPDWLAWHQRVPKLALQEQHVMDVKIVEFPPTRVAMLTHLGHPDKVNASAAKFIAWRRETGQSPIASSQTFGIAWHDPQTTPPAQFRFDICGSVRQPIAENDVGVVNS
;
A
#
# COMPACT_ATOMS: atom_id res chain seq x y z
N MET A 1 -32.40 -5.42 -5.35
CA MET A 1 -33.03 -4.17 -4.88
C MET A 1 -31.88 -3.21 -4.55
N ASN A 2 -31.41 -2.50 -5.58
CA ASN A 2 -30.30 -1.56 -5.50
C ASN A 2 -30.87 -0.22 -5.03
N ASP A 3 -30.81 0.06 -3.73
CA ASP A 3 -30.91 1.45 -3.29
C ASP A 3 -29.62 2.14 -3.73
N LEU A 4 -29.73 2.86 -4.84
CA LEU A 4 -28.70 3.74 -5.36
C LEU A 4 -28.35 4.75 -4.26
N ILE A 5 -27.24 4.51 -3.60
CA ILE A 5 -26.61 5.50 -2.74
C ILE A 5 -26.43 6.76 -3.59
N SER A 6 -27.08 7.85 -3.20
CA SER A 6 -26.95 9.14 -3.89
C SER A 6 -25.47 9.50 -4.05
N ALA A 7 -25.10 10.09 -5.18
CA ALA A 7 -23.72 10.53 -5.44
C ALA A 7 -23.14 11.38 -4.29
N ALA A 8 -23.98 12.22 -3.67
CA ALA A 8 -23.61 13.04 -2.52
C ALA A 8 -23.35 12.24 -1.23
N TYR A 9 -23.94 11.04 -1.10
CA TYR A 9 -23.69 10.12 0.00
C TYR A 9 -22.46 9.25 -0.27
N SER A 10 -22.25 8.79 -1.51
CA SER A 10 -21.00 8.14 -1.91
C SER A 10 -19.79 9.04 -1.64
N GLU A 11 -19.90 10.34 -1.91
CA GLU A 11 -18.82 11.29 -1.63
C GLU A 11 -18.53 11.47 -0.13
N ARG A 12 -19.58 11.41 0.71
CA ARG A 12 -19.39 11.37 2.18
C ARG A 12 -18.67 10.10 2.63
N LEU A 13 -19.05 8.94 2.08
CA LEU A 13 -18.38 7.68 2.39
C LEU A 13 -16.92 7.69 1.95
N ARG A 14 -16.59 8.25 0.78
CA ARG A 14 -15.20 8.43 0.33
C ARG A 14 -14.40 9.24 1.33
N ARG A 15 -14.89 10.41 1.74
CA ARG A 15 -14.24 11.24 2.78
C ARG A 15 -13.98 10.48 4.08
N VAL A 16 -14.90 9.60 4.47
CA VAL A 16 -14.72 8.75 5.66
C VAL A 16 -13.62 7.71 5.44
N CYS A 17 -13.58 7.03 4.29
CA CYS A 17 -12.49 6.11 3.94
C CYS A 17 -11.13 6.81 3.93
N ASP A 18 -11.06 7.96 3.27
CA ASP A 18 -9.91 8.86 3.23
C ASP A 18 -9.41 9.27 4.62
N HIS A 19 -10.34 9.53 5.55
CA HIS A 19 -9.99 9.83 6.93
C HIS A 19 -9.48 8.60 7.65
N ILE A 20 -10.14 7.44 7.52
CA ILE A 20 -9.72 6.18 8.12
C ILE A 20 -8.29 5.83 7.70
N GLU A 21 -7.99 5.91 6.40
CA GLU A 21 -6.67 5.55 5.86
C GLU A 21 -5.54 6.45 6.38
N ARG A 22 -5.82 7.73 6.61
CA ARG A 22 -4.85 8.69 7.16
C ARG A 22 -4.68 8.61 8.69
N HIS A 23 -5.64 8.04 9.41
CA HIS A 23 -5.69 8.03 10.88
C HIS A 23 -5.79 6.61 11.45
N LEU A 24 -5.16 5.62 10.82
CA LEU A 24 -5.23 4.21 11.24
C LEU A 24 -4.70 3.94 12.65
N ASP A 25 -3.85 4.83 13.18
CA ASP A 25 -3.29 4.75 14.55
C ASP A 25 -4.24 5.27 15.63
N GLU A 26 -5.34 5.90 15.24
CA GLU A 26 -6.26 6.56 16.17
C GLU A 26 -7.48 5.67 16.51
N PRO A 27 -8.19 5.98 17.61
CA PRO A 27 -9.50 5.39 17.89
C PRO A 27 -10.54 5.79 16.84
N LEU A 28 -10.79 4.90 15.88
CA LEU A 28 -11.79 5.09 14.83
C LEU A 28 -13.18 4.60 15.28
N SER A 29 -13.87 5.41 16.09
CA SER A 29 -15.19 5.10 16.62
C SER A 29 -16.30 5.28 15.57
N ILE A 30 -17.36 4.48 15.66
CA ILE A 30 -18.49 4.60 14.73
C ILE A 30 -19.23 5.94 14.89
N GLU A 31 -19.24 6.50 16.09
CA GLU A 31 -19.82 7.82 16.41
C GLU A 31 -19.03 8.95 15.76
N ALA A 32 -17.69 8.87 15.73
CA ALA A 32 -16.85 9.84 15.04
C ALA A 32 -17.06 9.78 13.51
N LEU A 33 -17.02 8.58 12.95
CA LEU A 33 -17.11 8.37 11.50
C LEU A 33 -18.52 8.67 10.96
N SER A 34 -19.58 8.33 11.70
CA SER A 34 -20.97 8.63 11.32
C SER A 34 -21.28 10.12 11.33
N ARG A 35 -20.74 10.89 12.28
CA ARG A 35 -20.85 12.35 12.29
C ARG A 35 -20.23 12.98 11.05
N MET A 36 -19.06 12.48 10.61
CA MET A 36 -18.41 12.95 9.38
C MET A 36 -19.24 12.65 8.12
N ALA A 37 -19.99 11.55 8.13
CA ALA A 37 -20.95 11.20 7.08
C ALA A 37 -22.30 11.94 7.20
N HIS A 38 -22.52 12.77 8.22
CA HIS A 38 -23.81 13.38 8.57
C HIS A 38 -24.94 12.34 8.68
N SER A 39 -24.66 11.23 9.37
CA SER A 39 -25.58 10.11 9.56
C SER A 39 -25.61 9.67 11.02
N SER A 40 -26.70 9.03 11.45
CA SER A 40 -26.71 8.30 12.73
C SER A 40 -25.76 7.08 12.65
N PRO A 41 -25.21 6.60 13.78
CA PRO A 41 -24.31 5.43 13.80
C PRO A 41 -24.93 4.18 13.16
N PHE A 42 -26.20 3.89 13.46
CA PHE A 42 -26.90 2.73 12.93
C PHE A 42 -27.09 2.81 11.40
N HIS A 43 -27.57 3.95 10.91
CA HIS A 43 -27.76 4.14 9.46
C HIS A 43 -26.41 4.12 8.74
N PHE A 44 -25.40 4.75 9.31
CA PHE A 44 -24.05 4.77 8.75
C PHE A 44 -23.48 3.35 8.64
N HIS A 45 -23.57 2.53 9.70
CA HIS A 45 -23.09 1.14 9.66
C HIS A 45 -23.72 0.34 8.52
N ARG A 46 -25.06 0.41 8.41
CA ARG A 46 -25.83 -0.30 7.39
C ARG A 46 -25.41 0.15 6.00
N GLN A 47 -25.42 1.45 5.75
CA GLN A 47 -25.08 2.00 4.43
C GLN A 47 -23.62 1.76 4.07
N PHE A 48 -22.69 1.89 5.01
CA PHE A 48 -21.28 1.58 4.79
C PHE A 48 -21.13 0.11 4.41
N THR A 49 -21.80 -0.81 5.10
CA THR A 49 -21.73 -2.25 4.80
C THR A 49 -22.32 -2.56 3.42
N THR A 50 -23.45 -1.93 3.07
CA THR A 50 -24.06 -2.08 1.74
C THR A 50 -23.16 -1.52 0.63
N TRP A 51 -22.51 -0.37 0.86
CA TRP A 51 -21.62 0.27 -0.09
C TRP A 51 -20.30 -0.47 -0.27
N SER A 52 -19.66 -0.84 0.84
CA SER A 52 -18.32 -1.44 0.87
C SER A 52 -18.35 -2.97 0.70
N GLY A 53 -19.50 -3.60 0.94
CA GLY A 53 -19.61 -5.05 1.08
C GLY A 53 -18.99 -5.61 2.36
N LEU A 54 -18.46 -4.75 3.26
CA LEU A 54 -17.78 -5.16 4.48
C LEU A 54 -18.28 -4.35 5.69
N PRO A 55 -18.43 -4.99 6.87
CA PRO A 55 -18.62 -4.23 8.10
C PRO A 55 -17.46 -3.25 8.34
N LEU A 56 -17.76 -2.07 8.86
CA LEU A 56 -16.79 -1.00 9.10
C LEU A 56 -15.55 -1.48 9.87
N TYR A 57 -15.76 -2.25 10.94
CA TYR A 57 -14.66 -2.75 11.76
C TYR A 57 -13.74 -3.71 10.98
N ARG A 58 -14.28 -4.51 10.06
CA ARG A 58 -13.50 -5.39 9.19
C ARG A 58 -12.69 -4.59 8.18
N TYR A 59 -13.28 -3.53 7.64
CA TYR A 59 -12.58 -2.62 6.72
C TYR A 59 -11.37 -1.96 7.41
N ILE A 60 -11.56 -1.36 8.59
CA ILE A 60 -10.48 -0.75 9.38
C ILE A 60 -9.41 -1.80 9.73
N GLN A 61 -9.82 -2.97 10.21
CA GLN A 61 -8.88 -4.06 10.54
C GLN A 61 -8.09 -4.50 9.31
N TRP A 62 -8.73 -4.57 8.15
CA TRP A 62 -8.07 -4.95 6.90
C TRP A 62 -7.03 -3.90 6.47
N LEU A 63 -7.36 -2.60 6.56
CA LEU A 63 -6.41 -1.53 6.26
C LEU A 63 -5.20 -1.56 7.19
N ARG A 64 -5.41 -1.80 8.49
CA ARG A 64 -4.33 -2.00 9.47
C ARG A 64 -3.45 -3.20 9.12
N LEU A 65 -4.04 -4.32 8.70
CA LEU A 65 -3.30 -5.50 8.24
C LEU A 65 -2.53 -5.23 6.93
N ARG A 66 -3.10 -4.49 5.98
CA ARG A 66 -2.41 -4.04 4.76
C ARG A 66 -1.19 -3.19 5.12
N ARG A 67 -1.35 -2.19 6.00
CA ARG A 67 -0.23 -1.39 6.51
C ARG A 67 0.84 -2.26 7.19
N ALA A 68 0.41 -3.22 8.00
CA ALA A 68 1.32 -4.18 8.63
C ALA A 68 2.11 -5.01 7.61
N SER A 69 1.51 -5.43 6.49
CA SER A 69 2.25 -6.15 5.44
C SER A 69 3.37 -5.31 4.82
N TRP A 70 3.13 -4.02 4.58
CA TRP A 70 4.18 -3.11 4.08
C TRP A 70 5.32 -2.97 5.08
N ARG A 71 5.01 -2.76 6.37
CA ARG A 71 6.03 -2.69 7.42
C ARG A 71 6.82 -3.99 7.55
N LEU A 72 6.15 -5.14 7.49
CA LEU A 72 6.81 -6.45 7.55
C LEU A 72 7.78 -6.67 6.39
N ALA A 73 7.43 -6.25 5.19
CA ALA A 73 8.25 -6.49 4.00
C ALA A 73 9.41 -5.48 3.85
N PHE A 74 9.18 -4.21 4.19
CA PHE A 74 10.13 -3.14 3.87
C PHE A 74 10.87 -2.57 5.08
N ASN A 75 10.39 -2.81 6.31
CA ASN A 75 11.00 -2.31 7.55
C ASN A 75 11.47 -3.50 8.41
N PRO A 76 12.60 -4.14 8.09
CA PRO A 76 13.06 -5.33 8.82
C PRO A 76 13.40 -5.06 10.29
N GLN A 77 13.69 -3.80 10.63
CA GLN A 77 14.02 -3.36 12.00
C GLN A 77 12.79 -3.27 12.91
N ASP A 78 11.59 -3.13 12.34
CA ASP A 78 10.36 -3.07 13.14
C ASP A 78 10.13 -4.42 13.82
N LYS A 79 9.83 -4.42 15.13
CA LYS A 79 9.50 -5.67 15.83
C LYS A 79 8.10 -6.12 15.43
N VAL A 80 7.90 -7.43 15.25
CA VAL A 80 6.58 -7.99 14.89
C VAL A 80 5.53 -7.64 15.96
N ILE A 81 5.94 -7.56 17.22
CA ILE A 81 5.04 -7.18 18.32
C ILE A 81 4.56 -5.73 18.20
N ASP A 82 5.44 -4.79 17.88
CA ASP A 82 5.08 -3.38 17.69
C ASP A 82 4.13 -3.23 16.49
N ILE A 83 4.42 -3.92 15.38
CA ILE A 83 3.52 -3.95 14.22
C ILE A 83 2.14 -4.52 14.57
N ALA A 84 2.08 -5.55 15.43
CA ALA A 84 0.82 -6.14 15.88
C ALA A 84 0.01 -5.17 16.75
N LEU A 85 0.67 -4.47 17.68
CA LEU A 85 0.05 -3.47 18.54
C LEU A 85 -0.49 -2.30 17.71
N ASP A 86 0.30 -1.78 16.77
CA ASP A 86 -0.09 -0.69 15.86
C ASP A 86 -1.20 -1.12 14.86
N ALA A 87 -1.37 -2.43 14.65
CA ALA A 87 -2.49 -2.98 13.90
C ALA A 87 -3.75 -3.19 14.77
N GLY A 88 -3.71 -2.80 16.05
CA GLY A 88 -4.83 -2.87 16.99
C GLY A 88 -5.02 -4.24 17.65
N PHE A 89 -3.99 -5.10 17.66
CA PHE A 89 -4.03 -6.40 18.31
C PHE A 89 -3.36 -6.36 19.68
N GLN A 90 -4.02 -6.89 20.70
CA GLN A 90 -3.47 -6.95 22.06
C GLN A 90 -2.36 -8.01 22.22
N ASN A 91 -2.31 -9.00 21.33
CA ASN A 91 -1.29 -10.05 21.38
C ASN A 91 -0.83 -10.52 19.98
N PRO A 92 0.44 -10.95 19.84
CA PRO A 92 1.01 -11.41 18.58
C PRO A 92 0.33 -12.64 17.98
N GLU A 93 -0.25 -13.52 18.78
CA GLU A 93 -0.93 -14.75 18.32
C GLU A 93 -2.20 -14.41 17.54
N SER A 94 -2.98 -13.45 18.04
CA SER A 94 -4.19 -12.97 17.37
C SER A 94 -3.86 -12.23 16.08
N PHE A 95 -2.80 -11.42 16.09
CA PHE A 95 -2.28 -10.80 14.87
C PHE A 95 -1.84 -11.86 13.85
N THR A 96 -1.07 -12.86 14.28
CA THR A 96 -0.58 -13.94 13.40
C THR A 96 -1.71 -14.71 12.74
N ARG A 97 -2.75 -15.06 13.51
CA ARG A 97 -3.95 -15.72 12.97
C ARG A 97 -4.67 -14.82 11.97
N ALA A 98 -4.95 -13.57 12.33
CA ALA A 98 -5.64 -12.63 11.46
C ALA A 98 -4.87 -12.34 10.17
N PHE A 99 -3.56 -12.10 10.26
CA PHE A 99 -2.68 -11.85 9.13
C PHE A 99 -2.59 -13.06 8.20
N LYS A 100 -2.45 -14.28 8.75
CA LYS A 100 -2.44 -15.51 7.96
C LYS A 100 -3.79 -15.75 7.27
N THR A 101 -4.90 -15.48 7.94
CA THR A 101 -6.24 -15.55 7.33
C THR A 101 -6.40 -14.53 6.21
N ALA A 102 -5.91 -13.31 6.39
CA ALA A 102 -6.04 -12.23 5.41
C ALA A 102 -5.16 -12.44 4.16
N PHE A 103 -3.90 -12.88 4.33
CA PHE A 103 -2.92 -12.91 3.24
C PHE A 103 -2.39 -14.30 2.91
N GLY A 104 -2.79 -15.34 3.64
CA GLY A 104 -2.39 -16.73 3.44
C GLY A 104 -0.99 -17.10 3.92
N GLN A 105 -0.24 -16.15 4.48
CA GLN A 105 1.12 -16.33 4.97
C GLN A 105 1.26 -15.80 6.40
N SER A 106 2.07 -16.43 7.25
CA SER A 106 2.31 -15.88 8.61
C SER A 106 3.18 -14.62 8.53
N PRO A 107 3.07 -13.69 9.51
CA PRO A 107 3.87 -12.46 9.51
C PRO A 107 5.38 -12.70 9.39
N ARG A 108 5.90 -13.70 10.11
CA ARG A 108 7.33 -14.06 10.06
C ARG A 108 7.77 -14.52 8.68
N ARG A 109 6.98 -15.38 8.03
CA ARG A 109 7.29 -15.89 6.69
C ARG A 109 7.13 -14.79 5.65
N PHE A 110 6.12 -13.94 5.79
CA PHE A 110 5.91 -12.77 4.94
C PHE A 110 7.08 -11.78 5.02
N ARG A 111 7.62 -11.52 6.22
CA ARG A 111 8.82 -10.69 6.40
C ARG A 111 10.04 -11.24 5.66
N GLN A 112 10.23 -12.56 5.66
CA GLN A 112 11.40 -13.20 5.03
C GLN A 112 11.27 -13.30 3.51
N SER A 113 10.08 -13.65 3.03
CA SER A 113 9.80 -13.85 1.61
C SER A 113 8.33 -13.52 1.36
N PRO A 114 8.01 -12.23 1.10
CA PRO A 114 6.64 -11.81 0.83
C PRO A 114 6.13 -12.43 -0.47
N ASP A 115 5.00 -13.12 -0.41
CA ASP A 115 4.27 -13.56 -1.61
C ASP A 115 3.30 -12.46 -2.06
N TRP A 116 3.83 -11.49 -2.81
CA TRP A 116 3.04 -10.37 -3.30
C TRP A 116 1.95 -10.79 -4.27
N LEU A 117 2.14 -11.86 -5.05
CA LEU A 117 1.11 -12.35 -5.97
C LEU A 117 -0.11 -12.87 -5.19
N ALA A 118 0.12 -13.75 -4.22
CA ALA A 118 -0.95 -14.27 -3.37
C ALA A 118 -1.55 -13.19 -2.46
N TRP A 119 -0.77 -12.17 -2.10
CA TRP A 119 -1.25 -10.99 -1.39
C TRP A 119 -2.27 -10.23 -2.23
N HIS A 120 -1.93 -9.83 -3.46
CA HIS A 120 -2.83 -9.06 -4.35
C HIS A 120 -4.14 -9.80 -4.64
N GLN A 121 -4.08 -11.13 -4.82
CA GLN A 121 -5.27 -11.96 -5.05
C GLN A 121 -6.26 -11.97 -3.88
N ARG A 122 -5.79 -11.73 -2.65
CA ARG A 122 -6.61 -11.72 -1.43
C ARG A 122 -7.05 -10.32 -1.00
N VAL A 123 -6.52 -9.28 -1.63
CA VAL A 123 -6.95 -7.90 -1.36
C VAL A 123 -8.39 -7.71 -1.85
N PRO A 124 -9.32 -7.27 -0.99
CA PRO A 124 -10.66 -6.90 -1.40
C PRO A 124 -10.60 -5.75 -2.42
N LYS A 125 -11.24 -5.94 -3.57
CA LYS A 125 -11.24 -4.95 -4.68
C LYS A 125 -11.68 -3.55 -4.26
N LEU A 126 -12.60 -3.44 -3.29
CA LEU A 126 -13.07 -2.15 -2.80
C LEU A 126 -11.98 -1.36 -2.06
N ALA A 127 -11.08 -2.02 -1.34
CA ALA A 127 -9.99 -1.35 -0.65
C ALA A 127 -8.87 -0.85 -1.59
N LEU A 128 -9.01 -1.15 -2.89
CA LEU A 128 -8.17 -0.64 -3.98
C LEU A 128 -8.91 0.38 -4.86
N GLN A 129 -10.20 0.65 -4.60
CA GLN A 129 -10.93 1.71 -5.32
C GLN A 129 -10.54 3.08 -4.77
N GLU A 130 -9.27 3.44 -5.00
CA GLU A 130 -8.79 4.80 -4.96
C GLU A 130 -9.45 5.57 -6.12
N GLN A 131 -10.70 5.98 -5.94
CA GLN A 131 -11.33 6.96 -6.81
C GLN A 131 -10.81 8.34 -6.42
N HIS A 132 -9.53 8.58 -6.69
CA HIS A 132 -8.94 9.90 -6.51
C HIS A 132 -9.45 10.81 -7.63
N VAL A 133 -10.04 11.95 -7.24
CA VAL A 133 -10.18 13.07 -8.17
C VAL A 133 -8.76 13.51 -8.51
N MET A 134 -8.33 13.28 -9.75
CA MET A 134 -6.99 13.62 -10.20
C MET A 134 -6.83 15.15 -10.24
N ASP A 135 -6.09 15.71 -9.30
CA ASP A 135 -5.61 17.10 -9.36
C ASP A 135 -4.40 17.15 -10.31
N VAL A 136 -4.68 17.36 -11.60
CA VAL A 136 -3.66 17.36 -12.66
C VAL A 136 -2.99 18.73 -12.71
N LYS A 137 -1.68 18.75 -12.42
CA LYS A 137 -0.83 19.94 -12.54
C LYS A 137 0.25 19.69 -13.59
N ILE A 138 0.39 20.62 -14.53
CA ILE A 138 1.52 20.64 -15.46
C ILE A 138 2.67 21.38 -14.76
N VAL A 139 3.81 20.72 -14.63
CA VAL A 139 5.00 21.26 -13.96
C VAL A 139 6.22 21.07 -14.84
N GLU A 140 7.16 22.00 -14.78
CA GLU A 140 8.50 21.77 -15.31
C GLU A 140 9.28 20.89 -14.33
N PHE A 141 9.87 19.81 -14.83
CA PHE A 141 10.65 18.88 -14.03
C PHE A 141 12.12 18.88 -14.53
N PRO A 142 13.10 19.25 -13.69
CA PRO A 142 14.48 19.37 -14.12
C PRO A 142 15.10 17.99 -14.41
N PRO A 143 16.04 17.89 -15.38
CA PRO A 143 16.81 16.68 -15.59
C PRO A 143 17.47 16.23 -14.28
N THR A 144 17.09 15.04 -13.82
CA THR A 144 17.52 14.49 -12.52
C THR A 144 18.22 13.17 -12.76
N ARG A 145 19.47 13.06 -12.33
CA ARG A 145 20.24 11.82 -12.39
C ARG A 145 19.67 10.81 -11.41
N VAL A 146 19.50 9.57 -11.86
CA VAL A 146 18.94 8.51 -11.02
C VAL A 146 19.77 7.23 -11.09
N ALA A 147 19.84 6.54 -9.96
CA ALA A 147 20.09 5.12 -9.93
C ALA A 147 18.77 4.40 -10.25
N MET A 148 18.78 3.49 -11.22
CA MET A 148 17.58 2.84 -11.75
C MET A 148 17.71 1.33 -11.69
N LEU A 149 16.65 0.65 -11.23
CA LEU A 149 16.46 -0.79 -11.38
C LEU A 149 15.21 -1.05 -12.22
N THR A 150 15.37 -1.73 -13.36
CA THR A 150 14.25 -2.12 -14.21
C THR A 150 13.60 -3.41 -13.71
N HIS A 151 12.30 -3.35 -13.47
CA HIS A 151 11.44 -4.52 -13.34
C HIS A 151 10.91 -4.91 -14.71
N LEU A 152 11.12 -6.17 -15.09
CA LEU A 152 10.50 -6.79 -16.26
C LEU A 152 9.81 -8.08 -15.80
N GLY A 153 8.50 -8.19 -16.07
CA GLY A 153 7.70 -9.34 -15.65
C GLY A 153 6.39 -8.94 -14.97
N HIS A 154 5.75 -9.90 -14.32
CA HIS A 154 4.39 -9.75 -13.81
C HIS A 154 4.24 -8.53 -12.87
N PRO A 155 3.24 -7.63 -13.06
CA PRO A 155 3.05 -6.43 -12.25
C PRO A 155 3.09 -6.64 -10.73
N ASP A 156 2.41 -7.69 -10.24
CA ASP A 156 2.39 -8.04 -8.81
C ASP A 156 3.78 -8.34 -8.21
N LYS A 157 4.82 -8.52 -9.04
CA LYS A 157 6.21 -8.74 -8.63
C LYS A 157 7.04 -7.45 -8.57
N VAL A 158 6.49 -6.29 -8.91
CA VAL A 158 7.19 -4.99 -8.80
C VAL A 158 7.73 -4.79 -7.38
N ASN A 159 6.94 -5.12 -6.36
CA ASN A 159 7.36 -5.00 -4.95
C ASN A 159 8.56 -5.90 -4.60
N ALA A 160 8.71 -7.05 -5.28
CA ALA A 160 9.89 -7.90 -5.11
C ALA A 160 11.14 -7.26 -5.75
N SER A 161 11.01 -6.60 -6.90
CA SER A 161 12.09 -5.79 -7.47
C SER A 161 12.42 -4.57 -6.60
N ALA A 162 11.41 -3.90 -6.05
CA ALA A 162 11.61 -2.77 -5.13
C ALA A 162 12.40 -3.19 -3.88
N ALA A 163 12.16 -4.38 -3.34
CA ALA A 163 12.93 -4.91 -2.23
C ALA A 163 14.43 -5.08 -2.57
N LYS A 164 14.77 -5.49 -3.80
CA LYS A 164 16.17 -5.56 -4.26
C LYS A 164 16.81 -4.18 -4.32
N PHE A 165 16.10 -3.19 -4.86
CA PHE A 165 16.59 -1.81 -4.91
C PHE A 165 16.79 -1.21 -3.50
N ILE A 166 15.88 -1.50 -2.57
CA ILE A 166 16.01 -1.09 -1.16
C ILE A 166 17.22 -1.77 -0.50
N ALA A 167 17.46 -3.05 -0.77
CA ALA A 167 18.63 -3.75 -0.27
C ALA A 167 19.93 -3.11 -0.79
N TRP A 168 20.01 -2.83 -2.09
CA TRP A 168 21.13 -2.12 -2.70
C TRP A 168 21.36 -0.74 -2.08
N ARG A 169 20.30 0.05 -1.85
CA ARG A 169 20.41 1.36 -1.15
C ARG A 169 21.02 1.22 0.24
N ARG A 170 20.61 0.19 0.99
CA ARG A 170 21.11 -0.06 2.35
C ARG A 170 22.56 -0.51 2.37
N GLU A 171 22.94 -1.37 1.43
CA GLU A 171 24.29 -1.93 1.33
C GLU A 171 25.30 -0.88 0.87
N THR A 172 24.94 -0.06 -0.12
CA THR A 172 25.85 0.93 -0.71
C THR A 172 25.81 2.29 -0.03
N GLY A 173 24.74 2.58 0.73
CA GLY A 173 24.47 3.93 1.27
C GLY A 173 24.08 4.96 0.21
N GLN A 174 23.94 4.55 -1.06
CA GLN A 174 23.60 5.45 -2.17
C GLN A 174 22.09 5.67 -2.28
N SER A 175 21.69 6.83 -2.81
CA SER A 175 20.29 7.26 -2.91
C SER A 175 19.50 7.05 -1.58
N PRO A 176 19.99 7.50 -0.41
CA PRO A 176 19.31 7.27 0.87
C PRO A 176 17.91 7.91 0.89
N ILE A 177 16.91 7.18 1.38
CA ILE A 177 15.49 7.60 1.42
C ILE A 177 15.30 8.95 2.14
N ALA A 178 16.10 9.22 3.17
CA ALA A 178 15.99 10.43 3.97
C ALA A 178 16.39 11.72 3.22
N SER A 179 17.16 11.62 2.14
CA SER A 179 17.68 12.80 1.42
C SER A 179 17.66 12.66 -0.11
N SER A 180 17.04 11.60 -0.63
CA SER A 180 16.93 11.31 -2.06
C SER A 180 15.48 11.13 -2.46
N GLN A 181 15.11 11.66 -3.63
CA GLN A 181 13.81 11.44 -4.22
C GLN A 181 13.70 10.01 -4.75
N THR A 182 12.51 9.43 -4.70
CA THR A 182 12.21 8.10 -5.23
C THR A 182 11.12 8.23 -6.29
N PHE A 183 11.32 7.58 -7.43
CA PHE A 183 10.40 7.62 -8.55
C PHE A 183 10.05 6.20 -8.99
N GLY A 184 8.81 6.03 -9.45
CA GLY A 184 8.37 4.83 -10.14
C GLY A 184 7.92 5.21 -11.54
N ILE A 185 8.58 4.67 -12.56
CA ILE A 185 8.26 4.96 -13.96
C ILE A 185 7.48 3.79 -14.52
N ALA A 186 6.17 3.98 -14.69
CA ALA A 186 5.29 3.03 -15.34
C ALA A 186 5.30 3.27 -16.86
N TRP A 187 5.96 2.37 -17.61
CA TRP A 187 5.98 2.42 -19.07
C TRP A 187 4.73 1.82 -19.70
N HIS A 188 4.08 0.94 -18.96
CA HIS A 188 3.01 0.09 -19.44
C HIS A 188 1.84 0.11 -18.44
N ASP A 189 0.62 0.00 -18.96
CA ASP A 189 -0.56 -0.21 -18.13
C ASP A 189 -0.60 -1.69 -17.69
N PRO A 190 -0.57 -1.99 -16.37
CA PRO A 190 -0.58 -3.36 -15.85
C PRO A 190 -1.87 -4.12 -16.17
N GLN A 191 -2.96 -3.44 -16.53
CA GLN A 191 -4.24 -4.06 -16.86
C GLN A 191 -4.30 -4.54 -18.30
N THR A 192 -3.54 -3.92 -19.21
CA THR A 192 -3.59 -4.22 -20.64
C THR A 192 -2.34 -4.92 -21.16
N THR A 193 -1.24 -4.90 -20.41
CA THR A 193 0.04 -5.42 -20.85
C THR A 193 0.25 -6.86 -20.42
N PRO A 194 0.62 -7.78 -21.32
CA PRO A 194 0.94 -9.16 -20.94
C PRO A 194 2.00 -9.21 -19.83
N PRO A 195 1.83 -10.06 -18.80
CA PRO A 195 2.74 -10.08 -17.65
C PRO A 195 4.22 -10.24 -18.01
N ALA A 196 4.58 -10.98 -19.06
CA ALA A 196 5.98 -11.16 -19.45
C ALA A 196 6.63 -9.91 -20.07
N GLN A 197 5.83 -8.95 -20.52
CA GLN A 197 6.28 -7.73 -21.23
C GLN A 197 6.12 -6.46 -20.37
N PHE A 198 5.44 -6.57 -19.23
CA PHE A 198 5.24 -5.43 -18.34
C PHE A 198 6.59 -4.93 -17.78
N ARG A 199 6.78 -3.61 -17.86
CA ARG A 199 8.00 -2.91 -17.45
C ARG A 199 7.66 -1.81 -16.47
N PHE A 200 8.44 -1.73 -15.41
CA PHE A 200 8.38 -0.66 -14.44
C PHE A 200 9.79 -0.33 -13.94
N ASP A 201 10.21 0.93 -13.98
CA ASP A 201 11.52 1.31 -13.46
C ASP A 201 11.40 1.90 -12.05
N ILE A 202 12.26 1.42 -11.16
CA ILE A 202 12.37 1.89 -9.78
C ILE A 202 13.61 2.77 -9.69
N CYS A 203 13.42 4.06 -9.39
CA CYS A 203 14.48 5.05 -9.48
C CYS A 203 14.72 5.76 -8.14
N GLY A 204 15.96 6.15 -7.93
CA GLY A 204 16.40 6.97 -6.80
C GLY A 204 17.34 8.06 -7.23
N SER A 205 17.07 9.32 -6.86
CA SER A 205 17.94 10.44 -7.24
C SER A 205 19.35 10.24 -6.68
N VAL A 206 20.37 10.50 -7.50
CA VAL A 206 21.78 10.45 -7.08
C VAL A 206 22.49 11.75 -7.43
N ARG A 207 23.44 12.15 -6.58
CA ARG A 207 24.27 13.35 -6.81
C ARG A 207 25.47 13.06 -7.71
N GLN A 208 25.92 11.81 -7.72
CA GLN A 208 27.08 11.35 -8.47
C GLN A 208 26.74 10.00 -9.13
N PRO A 209 27.45 9.62 -10.22
CA PRO A 209 27.28 8.31 -10.81
C PRO A 209 27.54 7.19 -9.80
N ILE A 210 26.73 6.15 -9.85
CA ILE A 210 26.89 4.93 -9.06
C ILE A 210 27.93 4.01 -9.70
N ALA A 211 28.58 3.19 -8.88
CA ALA A 211 29.48 2.13 -9.36
C ALA A 211 28.69 0.94 -9.94
N GLU A 212 29.35 0.14 -10.76
CA GLU A 212 28.82 -1.15 -11.20
C GLU A 212 28.50 -2.05 -10.00
N ASN A 213 27.45 -2.86 -10.13
CA ASN A 213 26.95 -3.71 -9.07
C ASN A 213 26.21 -4.92 -9.65
N ASP A 214 26.20 -6.02 -8.90
CA ASP A 214 25.60 -7.28 -9.33
C ASP A 214 24.06 -7.31 -9.18
N VAL A 215 23.48 -6.25 -8.63
CA VAL A 215 22.03 -6.12 -8.41
C VAL A 215 21.31 -5.64 -9.68
N GLY A 216 22.05 -5.12 -10.65
CA GLY A 216 21.52 -4.59 -11.91
C GLY A 216 21.00 -3.15 -11.80
N VAL A 217 21.45 -2.41 -10.79
CA VAL A 217 21.14 -0.97 -10.67
C VAL A 217 22.09 -0.19 -11.57
N VAL A 218 21.55 0.67 -12.43
CA VAL A 218 22.32 1.42 -13.44
C VAL A 218 22.18 2.93 -13.28
N ASN A 219 23.12 3.68 -13.85
CA ASN A 219 23.01 5.14 -13.99
C ASN A 219 22.06 5.50 -15.14
N SER A 220 21.14 6.43 -14.90
CA SER A 220 20.26 7.01 -15.93
C SER A 220 20.03 8.51 -15.72
#